data_AF-A0A4Q3RTE8-F1
#
_entry.id   AF-A0A4Q3RTE8-F1
#
_cell.length_a   1.000
_cell.length_b   1.000
_cell.length_c   1.000
_cell.angle_alpha   90.00
_cell.angle_beta   90.00
_cell.angle_gamma   90.00
#
_symmetry.space_group_name_H-M   'P 1'
#
loop_
_entity.id
_entity.type
_entity.pdbx_description
1 polymer ?
#
loop_
_entity_poly.entity_id
_entity_poly.type
_entity_poly.pdbx_seq_one_letter_code
_entity_poly.pdbx_strand_id
1 'polypeptide(L)'
;MSEAAFQVYSKDYSRKEKQVKLVKARIDKDLSAFNGNDDFHFGTSPKGILDIDIVSNANEIDFITKKGLRQYQFTYKGTTDYAGAEAHVIYFDQKDGIRESLYEGKIFIDTETLAFLEFNYRASPKGLKYWQMPGASKLLMKLARLSIDMVQDSFQVTYRKRGDKYYLAHVLETTLWHIIGGKEHFEMDPIRMKYNYLVTRVDTGNVMPFASEDLMRPTRFMEMTVQHGVSDTADPFWNEYNLILPEFDVDSAARVIHQNNAKLDLKAAIEKRLSKIKGDKASRIDSILNYYYLSKKFNGSALVEYEGKILYDRSFGLADKDKKLSNDSNTMFRIGSASKPFTSMLIMQLAMENKLSISDSAGRYLPGYVHGQVTIEQLLTHQSGIPNYTNNY
;
A
#
# COMPACT_ATOMS: atom_id res chain seq x y z
N MET A 1 6.93 -2.62 9.04
CA MET A 1 7.09 -1.40 9.85
C MET A 1 7.13 -0.22 8.90
N SER A 2 6.37 0.84 9.17
CA SER A 2 6.37 2.06 8.36
C SER A 2 6.30 3.26 9.28
N GLU A 3 6.96 4.35 8.85
CA GLU A 3 6.99 5.62 9.55
C GLU A 3 6.84 6.76 8.55
N ALA A 4 6.11 7.81 8.91
CA ALA A 4 5.89 8.96 8.04
C ALA A 4 5.76 10.26 8.86
N ALA A 5 6.37 11.32 8.37
CA ALA A 5 6.07 12.69 8.76
C ALA A 5 5.32 13.37 7.62
N PHE A 6 4.18 13.98 7.94
CA PHE A 6 3.33 14.67 6.98
C PHE A 6 2.74 15.93 7.62
N GLN A 7 2.28 16.84 6.78
CA GLN A 7 1.57 18.05 7.18
C GLN A 7 0.13 17.98 6.70
N VAL A 8 -0.78 18.49 7.52
CA VAL A 8 -2.19 18.63 7.19
C VAL A 8 -2.53 20.11 7.21
N TYR A 9 -2.98 20.62 6.06
CA TYR A 9 -3.59 21.94 5.98
C TYR A 9 -5.11 21.79 6.03
N SER A 10 -5.78 22.67 6.75
CA SER A 10 -7.24 22.70 6.86
C SER A 10 -7.71 24.15 6.93
N LYS A 11 -8.62 24.54 6.02
CA LYS A 11 -9.22 25.88 6.02
C LYS A 11 -10.22 26.05 7.17
N ASP A 12 -10.93 24.98 7.50
CA ASP A 12 -11.89 24.90 8.58
C ASP A 12 -11.78 23.56 9.32
N TYR A 13 -12.73 23.24 10.20
CA TYR A 13 -12.76 21.95 10.89
C TYR A 13 -13.33 20.81 10.04
N SER A 14 -13.80 21.09 8.82
CA SER A 14 -14.38 20.07 7.96
C SER A 14 -13.29 19.25 7.27
N ARG A 15 -13.57 17.97 7.04
CA ARG A 15 -12.69 17.10 6.26
C ARG A 15 -12.55 17.54 4.79
N LYS A 16 -13.56 18.16 4.19
CA LYS A 16 -13.65 18.36 2.73
C LYS A 16 -12.52 19.22 2.15
N GLU A 17 -12.01 20.15 2.95
CA GLU A 17 -10.97 21.11 2.55
C GLU A 17 -9.58 20.74 3.09
N LYS A 18 -9.42 19.53 3.65
CA LYS A 18 -8.12 19.09 4.19
C LYS A 18 -7.19 18.64 3.07
N GLN A 19 -5.96 19.15 3.13
CA GLN A 19 -4.87 18.78 2.24
C GLN A 19 -3.79 18.04 3.04
N VAL A 20 -3.18 17.03 2.43
CA VAL A 20 -2.09 16.27 3.06
C VAL A 20 -0.85 16.35 2.18
N LYS A 21 0.25 16.78 2.78
CA LYS A 21 1.59 16.82 2.18
C LYS A 21 2.49 15.83 2.90
N LEU A 22 3.10 14.89 2.18
CA LEU A 22 4.12 14.02 2.74
C LEU A 22 5.44 14.80 2.85
N VAL A 23 6.05 14.80 4.04
CA VAL A 23 7.38 15.39 4.24
C VAL A 23 8.45 14.34 4.01
N LYS A 24 8.31 13.19 4.69
CA LYS A 24 9.19 12.04 4.53
C LYS A 24 8.50 10.78 5.04
N ALA A 25 8.88 9.63 4.49
CA ALA A 25 8.42 8.34 4.98
C ALA A 25 9.46 7.26 4.68
N ARG A 26 9.45 6.19 5.49
CA ARG A 26 10.23 4.98 5.26
C ARG A 26 9.39 3.73 5.52
N ILE A 27 9.71 2.66 4.81
CA ILE A 27 9.04 1.37 4.95
C ILE A 27 10.07 0.24 5.00
N ASP A 28 9.95 -0.57 6.04
CA ASP A 28 10.72 -1.79 6.25
C ASP A 28 9.77 -2.97 6.36
N LYS A 29 9.74 -3.80 5.32
CA LYS A 29 8.88 -4.98 5.23
C LYS A 29 9.73 -6.24 5.31
N ASP A 30 9.44 -7.11 6.27
CA ASP A 30 10.08 -8.43 6.33
C ASP A 30 9.39 -9.36 5.31
N LEU A 31 10.09 -9.66 4.23
CA LEU A 31 9.60 -10.50 3.15
C LEU A 31 9.59 -11.99 3.54
N SER A 32 10.24 -12.38 4.65
CA SER A 32 10.20 -13.78 5.12
C SER A 32 8.80 -14.24 5.46
N ALA A 33 7.97 -13.35 6.02
CA ALA A 33 6.56 -13.60 6.31
C ALA A 33 5.72 -13.83 5.04
N PHE A 34 6.23 -13.45 3.87
CA PHE A 34 5.53 -13.54 2.59
C PHE A 34 6.30 -14.37 1.55
N ASN A 35 7.23 -15.25 1.96
CA ASN A 35 8.05 -16.07 1.05
C ASN A 35 8.77 -15.27 -0.05
N GLY A 36 9.19 -14.04 0.26
CA GLY A 36 9.83 -13.15 -0.72
C GLY A 36 8.87 -12.35 -1.59
N ASN A 37 7.55 -12.46 -1.40
CA ASN A 37 6.56 -11.73 -2.20
C ASN A 37 6.35 -10.30 -1.68
N ASP A 38 6.54 -9.32 -2.56
CA ASP A 38 6.34 -7.90 -2.23
C ASP A 38 4.94 -7.34 -2.57
N ASP A 39 4.07 -8.11 -3.23
CA ASP A 39 2.77 -7.63 -3.74
C ASP A 39 1.75 -7.22 -2.65
N PHE A 40 2.00 -7.58 -1.39
CA PHE A 40 1.13 -7.23 -0.27
C PHE A 40 1.57 -5.93 0.40
N HIS A 41 0.78 -4.87 0.25
CA HIS A 41 1.00 -3.60 0.93
C HIS A 41 -0.05 -3.39 2.02
N PHE A 42 0.42 -3.25 3.26
CA PHE A 42 -0.37 -2.80 4.39
C PHE A 42 0.04 -1.36 4.66
N GLY A 43 -0.94 -0.46 4.71
CA GLY A 43 -0.64 0.95 4.74
C GLY A 43 -1.87 1.82 4.90
N THR A 44 -1.64 3.10 5.12
CA THR A 44 -2.71 4.09 5.21
C THR A 44 -2.60 5.12 4.10
N SER A 45 -3.76 5.51 3.59
CA SER A 45 -3.88 6.58 2.59
C SER A 45 -4.11 7.90 3.31
N PRO A 46 -3.86 9.06 2.67
CA PRO A 46 -4.24 10.36 3.22
C PRO A 46 -5.71 10.39 3.66
N LYS A 47 -6.60 9.76 2.90
CA LYS A 47 -8.01 9.60 3.29
C LYS A 47 -8.12 8.89 4.64
N GLY A 48 -7.46 7.73 4.81
CA GLY A 48 -7.48 6.98 6.07
C GLY A 48 -7.01 7.80 7.27
N ILE A 49 -5.94 8.58 7.12
CA ILE A 49 -5.43 9.46 8.18
C ILE A 49 -6.47 10.50 8.60
N LEU A 50 -7.13 11.11 7.62
CA LEU A 50 -8.13 12.15 7.87
C LEU A 50 -9.42 11.59 8.48
N ASP A 51 -9.74 10.31 8.25
CA ASP A 51 -11.00 9.69 8.65
C ASP A 51 -11.03 9.33 10.13
N ILE A 52 -9.85 9.21 10.76
CA ILE A 52 -9.74 8.89 12.18
C ILE A 52 -10.04 10.09 13.08
N ASP A 53 -10.01 11.32 12.54
CA ASP A 53 -10.40 12.53 13.28
C ASP A 53 -11.92 12.56 13.46
N ILE A 54 -12.40 12.00 14.58
CA ILE A 54 -13.83 11.86 14.89
C ILE A 54 -14.57 13.19 14.84
N VAL A 55 -13.99 14.28 15.36
CA VAL A 55 -14.65 15.59 15.41
C VAL A 55 -14.80 16.17 14.01
N SER A 56 -13.74 16.10 13.20
CA SER A 56 -13.79 16.58 11.80
C SER A 56 -14.72 15.75 10.92
N ASN A 57 -15.05 14.52 11.36
CA ASN A 57 -15.90 13.57 10.66
C ASN A 57 -17.21 13.26 11.41
N ALA A 58 -17.65 14.10 12.35
CA ALA A 58 -18.76 13.77 13.25
C ALA A 58 -20.07 13.35 12.55
N ASN A 59 -20.28 13.80 11.30
CA ASN A 59 -21.44 13.42 10.49
C ASN A 59 -21.35 12.04 9.83
N GLU A 60 -20.19 11.39 9.89
CA GLU A 60 -19.88 10.09 9.28
C GLU A 60 -19.58 9.02 10.33
N ILE A 61 -19.31 9.40 11.58
CA ILE A 61 -19.00 8.47 12.68
C ILE A 61 -20.27 7.84 13.23
N ASP A 62 -20.37 6.50 13.14
CA ASP A 62 -21.57 5.73 13.45
C ASP A 62 -22.25 6.17 14.75
N PHE A 63 -21.55 6.07 15.89
CA PHE A 63 -22.09 6.38 17.22
C PHE A 63 -22.40 7.87 17.48
N ILE A 64 -22.14 8.76 16.51
CA ILE A 64 -22.46 10.19 16.59
C ILE A 64 -23.57 10.57 15.60
N THR A 65 -23.70 9.84 14.48
CA THR A 65 -24.73 10.10 13.47
C THR A 65 -26.16 9.89 14.01
N LYS A 66 -27.14 10.55 13.38
CA LYS A 66 -28.58 10.32 13.69
C LYS A 66 -28.99 8.85 13.56
N LYS A 67 -28.39 8.10 12.63
CA LYS A 67 -28.64 6.66 12.45
C LYS A 67 -28.07 5.90 13.66
N GLY A 68 -26.80 6.08 13.99
CA GLY A 68 -26.19 5.32 15.06
C GLY A 68 -26.71 5.71 16.45
N LEU A 69 -27.15 6.95 16.69
CA LEU A 69 -27.86 7.27 17.94
C LEU A 69 -29.07 6.35 18.21
N ARG A 70 -29.67 5.74 17.16
CA ARG A 70 -30.72 4.72 17.31
C ARG A 70 -30.19 3.31 17.53
N GLN A 71 -29.00 2.99 17.03
CA GLN A 71 -28.37 1.65 17.06
C GLN A 71 -27.53 1.41 18.33
N TYR A 72 -27.15 2.47 19.03
CA TYR A 72 -26.34 2.40 20.24
C TYR A 72 -27.17 2.68 21.49
N GLN A 73 -26.75 2.09 22.61
CA GLN A 73 -27.18 2.44 23.95
C GLN A 73 -26.11 3.30 24.60
N PHE A 74 -26.49 4.45 25.15
CA PHE A 74 -25.59 5.36 25.87
C PHE A 74 -25.87 5.31 27.37
N THR A 75 -24.82 5.43 28.18
CA THR A 75 -24.92 5.46 29.64
C THR A 75 -24.03 6.56 30.19
N TYR A 76 -24.63 7.59 30.77
CA TYR A 76 -23.90 8.62 31.50
C TYR A 76 -23.43 8.08 32.86
N LYS A 77 -22.16 8.28 33.20
CA LYS A 77 -21.55 7.77 34.45
C LYS A 77 -21.14 8.87 35.44
N GLY A 78 -21.42 10.13 35.14
CA GLY A 78 -21.00 11.27 35.97
C GLY A 78 -19.76 11.96 35.41
N THR A 79 -19.02 12.65 36.28
CA THR A 79 -17.78 13.35 35.96
C THR A 79 -16.57 12.63 36.56
N THR A 80 -15.39 12.86 35.98
CA THR A 80 -14.09 12.39 36.49
C THR A 80 -13.02 13.43 36.16
N ASP A 81 -11.91 13.42 36.92
CA ASP A 81 -10.69 14.08 36.44
C ASP A 81 -10.12 13.31 35.25
N TYR A 82 -9.86 14.02 34.16
CA TYR A 82 -9.20 13.51 32.97
C TYR A 82 -8.10 14.50 32.55
N ALA A 83 -6.85 14.11 32.79
CA ALA A 83 -5.67 14.92 32.48
C ALA A 83 -5.73 16.35 33.07
N GLY A 84 -6.29 16.49 34.27
CA GLY A 84 -6.42 17.78 34.97
C GLY A 84 -7.63 18.62 34.56
N ALA A 85 -8.52 18.11 33.71
CA ALA A 85 -9.82 18.72 33.42
C ALA A 85 -10.95 17.86 33.98
N GLU A 86 -12.00 18.49 34.51
CA GLU A 86 -13.22 17.75 34.85
C GLU A 86 -13.96 17.36 33.56
N ALA A 87 -14.29 16.07 33.43
CA ALA A 87 -14.88 15.51 32.21
C ALA A 87 -16.11 14.66 32.50
N HIS A 88 -17.20 14.90 31.77
CA HIS A 88 -18.32 13.98 31.64
C HIS A 88 -17.86 12.65 31.01
N VAL A 89 -18.33 11.54 31.57
CA VAL A 89 -18.05 10.19 31.06
C VAL A 89 -19.33 9.56 30.51
N ILE A 90 -19.33 9.26 29.22
CA ILE A 90 -20.45 8.62 28.53
C ILE A 90 -19.97 7.29 27.94
N TYR A 91 -20.53 6.19 28.40
CA TYR A 91 -20.33 4.88 27.79
C TYR A 91 -21.31 4.68 26.64
N PHE A 92 -20.89 3.94 25.63
CA PHE A 92 -21.75 3.50 24.54
C PHE A 92 -21.46 2.06 24.14
N ASP A 93 -22.48 1.35 23.69
CA ASP A 93 -22.34 0.01 23.09
C ASP A 93 -23.47 -0.19 22.07
N GLN A 94 -23.21 -1.04 21.08
CA GLN A 94 -24.19 -1.55 20.16
C GLN A 94 -25.36 -2.19 20.93
N LYS A 95 -26.60 -1.86 20.52
CA LYS A 95 -27.81 -2.52 21.03
C LYS A 95 -27.88 -3.97 20.58
N ASP A 96 -28.53 -4.80 21.39
CA ASP A 96 -28.80 -6.18 21.03
C ASP A 96 -29.65 -6.28 19.76
N GLY A 97 -29.44 -7.34 18.97
CA GLY A 97 -30.17 -7.61 17.74
C GLY A 97 -29.69 -6.84 16.50
N ILE A 98 -28.80 -5.86 16.65
CA ILE A 98 -28.17 -5.19 15.50
C ILE A 98 -27.23 -6.16 14.78
N ARG A 99 -27.43 -6.35 13.47
CA ARG A 99 -26.65 -7.27 12.60
C ARG A 99 -25.59 -6.54 11.78
N GLU A 100 -24.92 -5.59 12.40
CA GLU A 100 -23.79 -4.83 11.85
C GLU A 100 -22.62 -4.98 12.83
N SER A 101 -21.39 -4.83 12.35
CA SER A 101 -20.22 -4.73 13.22
C SER A 101 -20.04 -3.27 13.61
N LEU A 102 -20.47 -2.93 14.83
CA LEU A 102 -20.38 -1.60 15.41
C LEU A 102 -19.41 -1.61 16.61
N TYR A 103 -19.31 -0.48 17.32
CA TYR A 103 -18.33 -0.27 18.38
C TYR A 103 -18.96 -0.26 19.79
N GLU A 104 -18.12 -0.41 20.80
CA GLU A 104 -18.42 -0.10 22.19
C GLU A 104 -17.27 0.73 22.77
N GLY A 105 -17.54 1.55 23.78
CA GLY A 105 -16.50 2.38 24.36
C GLY A 105 -17.01 3.42 25.33
N LYS A 106 -16.17 4.42 25.55
CA LYS A 106 -16.44 5.58 26.38
C LYS A 106 -15.91 6.86 25.73
N ILE A 107 -16.62 7.94 26.01
CA ILE A 107 -16.34 9.30 25.54
C ILE A 107 -16.11 10.17 26.77
N PHE A 108 -15.04 10.96 26.73
CA PHE A 108 -14.75 12.00 27.72
C PHE A 108 -15.05 13.36 27.09
N ILE A 109 -15.88 14.16 27.77
CA ILE A 109 -16.29 15.50 27.32
C ILE A 109 -16.01 16.48 28.45
N ASP A 110 -15.24 17.53 28.18
CA ASP A 110 -14.94 18.59 29.13
C ASP A 110 -16.23 19.23 29.68
N THR A 111 -16.35 19.39 31.00
CA THR A 111 -17.59 19.87 31.63
C THR A 111 -17.85 21.36 31.40
N GLU A 112 -16.80 22.16 31.20
CA GLU A 112 -16.92 23.62 31.01
C GLU A 112 -17.17 24.00 29.55
N THR A 113 -16.40 23.40 28.65
CA THR A 113 -16.36 23.77 27.22
C THR A 113 -17.21 22.84 26.35
N LEU A 114 -17.63 21.69 26.88
CA LEU A 114 -18.31 20.62 26.14
C LEU A 114 -17.48 20.06 24.96
N ALA A 115 -16.17 20.30 24.96
CA ALA A 115 -15.27 19.76 23.96
C ALA A 115 -15.01 18.26 24.21
N PHE A 116 -14.92 17.49 23.14
CA PHE A 116 -14.46 16.10 23.23
C PHE A 116 -12.99 16.06 23.62
N LEU A 117 -12.65 15.25 24.62
CA LEU A 117 -11.29 15.07 25.14
C LEU A 117 -10.69 13.73 24.70
N GLU A 118 -11.48 12.66 24.74
CA GLU A 118 -11.08 11.32 24.29
C GLU A 118 -12.28 10.50 23.82
N PHE A 119 -12.06 9.72 22.76
CA PHE A 119 -12.87 8.56 22.42
C PHE A 119 -12.01 7.31 22.62
N ASN A 120 -12.44 6.42 23.51
CA ASN A 120 -11.78 5.15 23.77
C ASN A 120 -12.77 4.04 23.46
N TYR A 121 -12.56 3.33 22.36
CA TYR A 121 -13.55 2.41 21.84
C TYR A 121 -12.93 1.22 21.13
N ARG A 122 -13.71 0.16 20.97
CA ARG A 122 -13.31 -1.07 20.29
C ARG A 122 -14.49 -1.68 19.58
N ALA A 123 -14.25 -2.58 18.64
CA ALA A 123 -15.32 -3.33 18.00
C ALA A 123 -16.14 -4.05 19.08
N SER A 124 -17.47 -3.86 19.06
CA SER A 124 -18.37 -4.48 20.02
C SER A 124 -18.40 -5.98 19.77
N PRO A 125 -18.20 -6.83 20.79
CA PRO A 125 -18.29 -8.28 20.66
C PRO A 125 -19.63 -8.75 20.08
N LYS A 126 -20.71 -7.99 20.29
CA LYS A 126 -22.05 -8.24 19.74
C LYS A 126 -22.06 -8.24 18.21
N GLY A 127 -21.22 -7.40 17.61
CA GLY A 127 -21.18 -7.13 16.18
C GLY A 127 -20.08 -7.86 15.40
N LEU A 128 -19.04 -8.38 16.06
CA LEU A 128 -17.83 -8.93 15.41
C LEU A 128 -18.13 -9.97 14.32
N LYS A 129 -19.04 -10.91 14.58
CA LYS A 129 -19.43 -11.96 13.61
C LYS A 129 -20.12 -11.43 12.35
N TYR A 130 -20.58 -10.17 12.37
CA TYR A 130 -21.21 -9.51 11.23
C TYR A 130 -20.21 -8.63 10.46
N TRP A 131 -18.96 -8.56 10.92
CA TRP A 131 -17.92 -7.80 10.23
C TRP A 131 -17.68 -8.39 8.85
N GLN A 132 -17.51 -7.51 7.87
CA GLN A 132 -17.12 -7.89 6.53
C GLN A 132 -16.08 -6.91 6.04
N MET A 133 -15.05 -7.44 5.39
CA MET A 133 -14.05 -6.56 4.78
C MET A 133 -14.70 -5.66 3.71
N PRO A 134 -14.51 -4.34 3.79
CA PRO A 134 -15.12 -3.40 2.85
C PRO A 134 -14.38 -3.36 1.49
N GLY A 135 -15.12 -2.92 0.46
CA GLY A 135 -14.55 -2.42 -0.80
C GLY A 135 -13.79 -3.43 -1.67
N ALA A 136 -12.86 -2.90 -2.47
CA ALA A 136 -12.07 -3.66 -3.45
C ALA A 136 -11.21 -4.76 -2.81
N SER A 137 -10.79 -4.58 -1.56
CA SER A 137 -10.03 -5.57 -0.80
C SER A 137 -10.79 -6.90 -0.65
N LYS A 138 -12.14 -6.86 -0.50
CA LYS A 138 -12.98 -8.06 -0.42
C LYS A 138 -12.90 -8.91 -1.69
N LEU A 139 -12.90 -8.26 -2.86
CA LEU A 139 -12.78 -8.93 -4.15
C LEU A 139 -11.39 -9.54 -4.33
N LEU A 140 -10.34 -8.80 -3.97
CA LEU A 140 -8.96 -9.29 -4.01
C LEU A 140 -8.77 -10.54 -3.14
N MET A 141 -9.27 -10.54 -1.90
CA MET A 141 -9.19 -11.72 -1.04
C MET A 141 -9.95 -12.90 -1.60
N LYS A 142 -11.15 -12.68 -2.16
CA LYS A 142 -11.90 -13.74 -2.84
C LYS A 142 -11.13 -14.34 -4.01
N LEU A 143 -10.48 -13.53 -4.84
CA LEU A 143 -9.64 -13.99 -5.95
C LEU A 143 -8.39 -14.75 -5.45
N ALA A 144 -7.80 -14.28 -4.36
CA ALA A 144 -6.68 -14.94 -3.67
C ALA A 144 -7.12 -16.19 -2.87
N ARG A 145 -8.42 -16.46 -2.75
CA ARG A 145 -9.02 -17.50 -1.91
C ARG A 145 -8.63 -17.36 -0.43
N LEU A 146 -8.55 -16.13 0.04
CA LEU A 146 -8.27 -15.77 1.43
C LEU A 146 -9.56 -15.29 2.10
N SER A 147 -9.72 -15.64 3.38
CA SER A 147 -10.68 -15.05 4.30
C SER A 147 -9.92 -14.27 5.37
N ILE A 148 -10.50 -13.16 5.79
CA ILE A 148 -9.98 -12.35 6.89
C ILE A 148 -11.11 -12.19 7.89
N ASP A 149 -10.83 -12.52 9.14
CA ASP A 149 -11.73 -12.27 10.26
C ASP A 149 -11.10 -11.19 11.16
N MET A 150 -11.88 -10.15 11.47
CA MET A 150 -11.50 -9.18 12.48
C MET A 150 -11.70 -9.79 13.87
N VAL A 151 -10.59 -10.02 14.58
CA VAL A 151 -10.61 -10.57 15.95
C VAL A 151 -10.76 -9.45 16.97
N GLN A 152 -10.02 -8.37 16.75
CA GLN A 152 -10.04 -7.19 17.61
C GLN A 152 -9.80 -5.95 16.76
N ASP A 153 -10.45 -4.86 17.13
CA ASP A 153 -10.13 -3.54 16.63
C ASP A 153 -10.39 -2.54 17.76
N SER A 154 -9.42 -1.70 18.07
CA SER A 154 -9.46 -0.81 19.24
C SER A 154 -8.75 0.50 18.97
N PHE A 155 -9.35 1.58 19.45
CA PHE A 155 -8.98 2.95 19.15
C PHE A 155 -8.95 3.78 20.44
N GLN A 156 -7.94 4.63 20.52
CA GLN A 156 -7.87 5.74 21.46
C GLN A 156 -7.59 7.00 20.64
N VAL A 157 -8.56 7.91 20.60
CA VAL A 157 -8.48 9.19 19.87
C VAL A 157 -8.61 10.31 20.87
N THR A 158 -7.53 11.07 21.07
CA THR A 158 -7.48 12.15 22.07
C THR A 158 -7.37 13.51 21.43
N TYR A 159 -7.91 14.51 22.11
CA TYR A 159 -7.87 15.91 21.73
C TYR A 159 -7.23 16.72 22.86
N ARG A 160 -6.50 17.79 22.50
CA ARG A 160 -5.84 18.66 23.46
C ARG A 160 -6.13 20.11 23.16
N LYS A 161 -6.37 20.89 24.21
CA LYS A 161 -6.54 22.33 24.13
C LYS A 161 -5.23 23.01 23.71
N ARG A 162 -5.30 23.92 22.75
CA ARG A 162 -4.22 24.85 22.37
C ARG A 162 -4.85 26.23 22.11
N GLY A 163 -4.52 27.21 22.96
CA GLY A 163 -5.28 28.46 23.02
C GLY A 163 -6.73 28.19 23.38
N ASP A 164 -7.67 28.74 22.60
CA ASP A 164 -9.11 28.62 22.86
C ASP A 164 -9.79 27.46 22.11
N LYS A 165 -9.01 26.59 21.45
CA LYS A 165 -9.55 25.50 20.62
C LYS A 165 -8.93 24.16 20.97
N TYR A 166 -9.67 23.09 20.66
CA TYR A 166 -9.21 21.72 20.79
C TYR A 166 -8.78 21.16 19.43
N TYR A 167 -7.68 20.42 19.43
CA TYR A 167 -7.11 19.80 18.24
C TYR A 167 -6.89 18.33 18.50
N LEU A 168 -7.00 17.51 17.45
CA LEU A 168 -6.54 16.12 17.48
C LEU A 168 -5.11 16.09 18.03
N ALA A 169 -4.85 15.23 19.00
CA ALA A 169 -3.57 15.15 19.69
C ALA A 169 -2.87 13.83 19.41
N HIS A 170 -3.59 12.73 19.57
CA HIS A 170 -3.05 11.38 19.41
C HIS A 170 -4.14 10.40 19.01
N VAL A 171 -3.77 9.51 18.10
CA VAL A 171 -4.55 8.35 17.67
C VAL A 171 -3.69 7.11 17.90
N LEU A 172 -4.22 6.18 18.68
CA LEU A 172 -3.68 4.84 18.81
C LEU A 172 -4.74 3.84 18.33
N GLU A 173 -4.40 3.05 17.34
CA GLU A 173 -5.23 1.95 16.85
C GLU A 173 -4.46 0.63 17.00
N THR A 174 -5.14 -0.39 17.48
CA THR A 174 -4.62 -1.76 17.53
C THR A 174 -5.67 -2.71 16.98
N THR A 175 -5.29 -3.38 15.91
CA THR A 175 -6.15 -4.29 15.16
C THR A 175 -5.50 -5.66 15.11
N LEU A 176 -6.32 -6.70 15.27
CA LEU A 176 -5.90 -8.09 15.17
C LEU A 176 -6.75 -8.78 14.11
N TRP A 177 -6.11 -9.22 13.03
CA TRP A 177 -6.76 -9.92 11.93
C TRP A 177 -6.29 -11.36 11.88
N HIS A 178 -7.23 -12.27 11.71
CA HIS A 178 -6.95 -13.66 11.46
C HIS A 178 -7.14 -13.95 9.97
N ILE A 179 -6.12 -14.51 9.31
CA ILE A 179 -6.14 -14.78 7.87
C ILE A 179 -6.12 -16.29 7.65
N ILE A 180 -7.12 -16.78 6.93
CA ILE A 180 -7.33 -18.20 6.66
C ILE A 180 -7.46 -18.40 5.15
N GLY A 181 -6.83 -19.45 4.60
CA GLY A 181 -7.08 -19.90 3.24
C GLY A 181 -5.85 -19.92 2.35
N GLY A 182 -6.03 -19.69 1.05
CA GLY A 182 -5.00 -19.86 0.03
C GLY A 182 -4.99 -21.25 -0.61
N LYS A 183 -4.13 -21.47 -1.61
CA LYS A 183 -4.10 -22.71 -2.41
C LYS A 183 -3.76 -23.97 -1.60
N GLU A 184 -3.12 -23.82 -0.43
CA GLU A 184 -2.67 -24.92 0.42
C GLU A 184 -3.43 -25.00 1.75
N HIS A 185 -4.53 -24.26 1.92
CA HIS A 185 -5.31 -24.21 3.16
C HIS A 185 -4.46 -23.94 4.41
N PHE A 186 -3.72 -22.83 4.38
CA PHE A 186 -2.94 -22.42 5.55
C PHE A 186 -3.78 -21.54 6.49
N GLU A 187 -3.36 -21.52 7.74
CA GLU A 187 -3.83 -20.63 8.78
C GLU A 187 -2.61 -19.84 9.25
N MET A 188 -2.68 -18.50 9.18
CA MET A 188 -1.59 -17.65 9.65
C MET A 188 -1.83 -17.27 11.10
N ASP A 189 -0.74 -17.18 11.87
CA ASP A 189 -0.79 -16.50 13.16
C ASP A 189 -1.45 -15.12 13.00
N PRO A 190 -2.37 -14.73 13.90
CA PRO A 190 -3.08 -13.47 13.78
C PRO A 190 -2.14 -12.28 13.60
N ILE A 191 -2.39 -11.51 12.54
CA ILE A 191 -1.62 -10.31 12.20
C ILE A 191 -2.07 -9.20 13.13
N ARG A 192 -1.14 -8.78 14.01
CA ARG A 192 -1.31 -7.61 14.86
C ARG A 192 -0.79 -6.38 14.15
N MET A 193 -1.67 -5.42 13.92
CA MET A 193 -1.33 -4.10 13.41
C MET A 193 -1.47 -3.09 14.55
N LYS A 194 -0.49 -2.19 14.64
CA LYS A 194 -0.52 -1.04 15.55
C LYS A 194 -0.29 0.21 14.72
N TYR A 195 -1.20 1.16 14.82
CA TYR A 195 -1.10 2.46 14.18
C TYR A 195 -1.04 3.55 15.26
N ASN A 196 -0.04 4.42 15.15
CA ASN A 196 0.23 5.45 16.15
C ASN A 196 0.47 6.79 15.42
N TYR A 197 -0.52 7.68 15.49
CA TYR A 197 -0.48 9.01 14.87
C TYR A 197 -0.47 10.09 15.94
N LEU A 198 0.63 10.85 15.99
CA LEU A 198 0.88 11.92 16.95
C LEU A 198 0.88 13.29 16.24
N VAL A 199 0.16 14.26 16.81
CA VAL A 199 0.21 15.66 16.38
C VAL A 199 1.28 16.40 17.17
N THR A 200 2.45 16.57 16.56
CA THR A 200 3.63 17.20 17.18
C THR A 200 3.53 18.72 17.24
N ARG A 201 2.97 19.34 16.19
CA ARG A 201 2.81 20.79 16.08
C ARG A 201 1.45 21.14 15.47
N VAL A 202 0.88 22.24 15.96
CA VAL A 202 -0.29 22.90 15.37
C VAL A 202 0.09 24.35 15.13
N ASP A 203 -0.11 24.82 13.90
CA ASP A 203 0.12 26.21 13.51
C ASP A 203 -1.22 26.86 13.15
N THR A 204 -1.57 27.93 13.85
CA THR A 204 -2.84 28.66 13.68
C THR A 204 -2.63 30.09 13.20
N GLY A 205 -1.42 30.42 12.73
CA GLY A 205 -1.10 31.71 12.16
C GLY A 205 -1.68 31.87 10.75
N ASN A 206 -1.03 32.69 9.92
CA ASN A 206 -1.41 32.85 8.52
C ASN A 206 -0.84 31.70 7.68
N VAL A 207 -1.47 30.53 7.76
CA VAL A 207 -1.08 29.33 7.00
C VAL A 207 -1.75 29.32 5.63
N MET A 208 -0.99 28.98 4.59
CA MET A 208 -1.47 28.89 3.21
C MET A 208 -1.71 27.42 2.82
N PRO A 209 -2.64 27.15 1.88
CA PRO A 209 -2.76 25.84 1.24
C PRO A 209 -1.44 25.40 0.60
N PHE A 210 -1.23 24.09 0.50
CA PHE A 210 -0.07 23.52 -0.19
C PHE A 210 -0.19 23.67 -1.71
N ALA A 211 0.95 23.69 -2.40
CA ALA A 211 1.02 23.67 -3.85
C ALA A 211 0.52 22.31 -4.40
N SER A 212 -0.05 22.29 -5.60
CA SER A 212 -0.71 21.11 -6.17
C SER A 212 0.19 19.88 -6.33
N GLU A 213 1.47 20.12 -6.59
CA GLU A 213 2.54 19.14 -6.77
C GLU A 213 2.97 18.47 -5.47
N ASP A 214 2.73 19.14 -4.32
CA ASP A 214 3.01 18.62 -2.99
C ASP A 214 1.87 17.76 -2.43
N LEU A 215 0.70 17.77 -3.09
CA LEU A 215 -0.49 17.09 -2.59
C LEU A 215 -0.40 15.59 -2.79
N MET A 216 -0.59 14.85 -1.70
CA MET A 216 -0.80 13.42 -1.78
C MET A 216 -2.16 13.09 -2.41
N ARG A 217 -2.18 12.07 -3.29
CA ARG A 217 -3.43 11.53 -3.82
C ARG A 217 -4.24 10.87 -2.69
N PRO A 218 -5.53 11.19 -2.51
CA PRO A 218 -6.30 10.74 -1.34
C PRO A 218 -6.33 9.23 -1.11
N THR A 219 -6.31 8.44 -2.18
CA THR A 219 -6.44 6.98 -2.14
C THR A 219 -5.12 6.23 -2.32
N ARG A 220 -4.01 6.92 -2.61
CA ARG A 220 -2.71 6.26 -2.76
C ARG A 220 -2.10 6.06 -1.37
N PHE A 221 -1.77 4.83 -1.02
CA PHE A 221 -1.07 4.52 0.23
C PHE A 221 0.29 5.24 0.27
N MET A 222 0.64 5.78 1.44
CA MET A 222 1.93 6.46 1.65
C MET A 222 3.11 5.54 1.34
N GLU A 223 2.97 4.27 1.65
CA GLU A 223 3.94 3.21 1.42
C GLU A 223 4.27 3.04 -0.07
N MET A 224 3.32 3.32 -0.97
CA MET A 224 3.51 3.25 -2.42
C MET A 224 4.14 4.52 -3.01
N THR A 225 4.41 5.53 -2.18
CA THR A 225 5.10 6.77 -2.58
C THR A 225 6.58 6.78 -2.20
N VAL A 226 7.04 5.80 -1.42
CA VAL A 226 8.41 5.67 -0.94
C VAL A 226 9.10 4.52 -1.67
N GLN A 227 10.37 4.69 -2.08
CA GLN A 227 11.17 3.57 -2.58
C GLN A 227 11.64 2.69 -1.42
N HIS A 228 11.53 1.37 -1.56
CA HIS A 228 12.07 0.41 -0.60
C HIS A 228 13.58 0.61 -0.43
N GLY A 229 14.05 0.68 0.82
CA GLY A 229 15.46 0.45 1.14
C GLY A 229 16.40 1.66 1.17
N VAL A 230 15.90 2.90 1.28
CA VAL A 230 16.78 4.05 1.61
C VAL A 230 16.43 4.57 3.00
N SER A 231 16.76 3.81 4.04
CA SER A 231 17.16 4.44 5.29
C SER A 231 18.65 4.69 5.17
N ASP A 232 19.02 5.92 4.80
CA ASP A 232 20.41 6.32 4.96
C ASP A 232 20.66 6.33 6.48
N THR A 233 21.27 5.26 6.99
CA THR A 233 21.48 5.03 8.43
C THR A 233 22.33 6.12 9.11
N ALA A 234 22.82 7.09 8.33
CA ALA A 234 23.54 8.26 8.80
C ALA A 234 22.63 9.41 9.30
N ASP A 235 21.32 9.40 9.00
CA ASP A 235 20.36 10.42 9.46
C ASP A 235 19.23 9.79 10.30
N PRO A 236 19.18 10.02 11.62
CA PRO A 236 18.09 9.55 12.46
C PRO A 236 16.77 10.18 12.00
N PHE A 237 15.85 9.32 11.53
CA PHE A 237 14.62 9.73 10.85
C PHE A 237 13.80 10.79 11.63
N TRP A 238 13.84 10.82 12.97
CA TRP A 238 13.05 11.74 13.79
C TRP A 238 13.80 12.94 14.37
N ASN A 239 15.08 13.15 14.06
CA ASN A 239 15.92 14.15 14.75
C ASN A 239 15.35 15.58 14.82
N GLU A 240 14.58 16.01 13.82
CA GLU A 240 13.97 17.35 13.77
C GLU A 240 12.62 17.45 14.51
N TYR A 241 12.13 16.35 15.08
CA TYR A 241 10.82 16.28 15.72
C TYR A 241 10.95 15.90 17.20
N ASN A 242 10.42 16.76 18.09
CA ASN A 242 10.30 16.46 19.51
C ASN A 242 9.22 15.38 19.73
N LEU A 243 9.62 14.12 19.64
CA LEU A 243 8.77 12.95 19.80
C LEU A 243 9.21 12.13 21.00
N ILE A 244 8.25 11.53 21.70
CA ILE A 244 8.52 10.35 22.52
C ILE A 244 8.77 9.22 21.53
N LEU A 245 10.01 8.75 21.46
CA LEU A 245 10.37 7.63 20.60
C LEU A 245 9.60 6.37 21.03
N PRO A 246 9.33 5.45 20.09
CA PRO A 246 8.71 4.17 20.43
C PRO A 246 9.48 3.44 21.53
N GLU A 247 8.77 2.65 22.35
CA GLU A 247 9.38 1.84 23.42
C GLU A 247 10.39 0.79 22.90
N PHE A 248 10.43 0.57 21.58
CA PHE A 248 11.34 -0.36 20.91
C PHE A 248 12.25 0.36 19.91
N ASP A 249 13.48 -0.10 19.78
CA ASP A 249 14.47 0.43 18.82
C ASP A 249 14.07 0.05 17.39
N VAL A 250 13.40 0.98 16.72
CA VAL A 250 12.96 0.91 15.32
C VAL A 250 14.13 0.66 14.38
N ASP A 251 15.27 1.31 14.60
CA ASP A 251 16.43 1.17 13.70
C ASP A 251 17.07 -0.22 13.84
N SER A 252 17.07 -0.79 15.06
CA SER A 252 17.44 -2.19 15.26
C SER A 252 16.49 -3.16 14.54
N ALA A 253 15.17 -2.92 14.62
CA ALA A 253 14.20 -3.74 13.91
C ALA A 253 14.39 -3.67 12.38
N ALA A 254 14.60 -2.46 11.83
CA ALA A 254 14.89 -2.26 10.41
C ALA A 254 16.14 -3.03 9.96
N ARG A 255 17.24 -2.97 10.75
CA ARG A 255 18.46 -3.74 10.47
C ARG A 255 18.20 -5.25 10.39
N VAL A 256 17.41 -5.80 11.31
CA VAL A 256 17.05 -7.23 11.30
C VAL A 256 16.24 -7.57 10.05
N ILE A 257 15.24 -6.75 9.70
CA ILE A 257 14.41 -6.91 8.50
C ILE A 257 15.28 -6.92 7.25
N HIS A 258 16.20 -5.96 7.11
CA HIS A 258 17.10 -5.86 5.96
C HIS A 258 18.01 -7.09 5.85
N GLN A 259 18.55 -7.57 6.98
CA GLN A 259 19.35 -8.80 7.02
C GLN A 259 18.53 -10.03 6.62
N ASN A 260 17.27 -10.12 7.04
CA ASN A 260 16.37 -11.22 6.66
C ASN A 260 16.07 -11.18 5.16
N ASN A 261 15.72 -10.01 4.63
CA ASN A 261 15.44 -9.82 3.20
C ASN A 261 16.66 -10.12 2.33
N ALA A 262 17.86 -9.71 2.74
CA ALA A 262 19.10 -10.01 2.01
C ALA A 262 19.39 -11.53 1.90
N LYS A 263 18.91 -12.34 2.86
CA LYS A 263 18.99 -13.81 2.77
C LYS A 263 17.98 -14.39 1.76
N LEU A 264 16.87 -13.69 1.53
CA LEU A 264 15.78 -14.08 0.63
C LEU A 264 15.93 -13.50 -0.78
N ASP A 265 16.81 -12.52 -0.97
CA ASP A 265 17.21 -12.04 -2.28
C ASP A 265 17.97 -13.16 -3.02
N LEU A 266 17.16 -14.01 -3.66
CA LEU A 266 17.60 -15.15 -4.43
C LEU A 266 18.59 -14.73 -5.52
N LYS A 267 18.44 -13.52 -6.09
CA LYS A 267 19.35 -12.99 -7.08
C LYS A 267 20.72 -12.71 -6.44
N ALA A 268 20.78 -11.98 -5.33
CA ALA A 268 22.03 -11.70 -4.63
C ALA A 268 22.70 -12.98 -4.09
N ALA A 269 21.91 -13.93 -3.56
CA ALA A 269 22.39 -15.23 -3.08
C ALA A 269 22.94 -16.10 -4.21
N ILE A 270 22.26 -16.12 -5.37
CA ILE A 270 22.70 -16.81 -6.59
C ILE A 270 23.95 -16.12 -7.14
N GLU A 271 24.00 -14.79 -7.28
CA GLU A 271 25.17 -14.04 -7.77
C GLU A 271 26.41 -14.26 -6.89
N LYS A 272 26.25 -14.21 -5.56
CA LYS A 272 27.33 -14.47 -4.60
C LYS A 272 27.82 -15.92 -4.67
N ARG A 273 26.93 -16.90 -4.89
CA ARG A 273 27.33 -18.31 -5.08
C ARG A 273 27.97 -18.54 -6.45
N LEU A 274 27.40 -18.02 -7.53
CA LEU A 274 27.93 -18.09 -8.88
C LEU A 274 29.30 -17.45 -9.02
N SER A 275 29.57 -16.35 -8.31
CA SER A 275 30.88 -15.69 -8.30
C SER A 275 32.00 -16.59 -7.75
N LYS A 276 31.63 -17.61 -6.96
CA LYS A 276 32.55 -18.59 -6.36
C LYS A 276 32.67 -19.89 -7.16
N ILE A 277 31.78 -20.12 -8.13
CA ILE A 277 31.86 -21.31 -9.00
C ILE A 277 32.93 -21.07 -10.06
N LYS A 278 34.05 -21.80 -9.96
CA LYS A 278 35.04 -21.88 -11.05
C LYS A 278 34.47 -22.76 -12.17
N GLY A 279 34.30 -22.20 -13.35
CA GLY A 279 33.79 -22.89 -14.54
C GLY A 279 33.59 -21.94 -15.72
N ASP A 280 33.40 -22.50 -16.91
CA ASP A 280 33.03 -21.77 -18.13
C ASP A 280 31.69 -21.01 -17.94
N LYS A 281 31.55 -19.85 -18.61
CA LYS A 281 30.37 -18.98 -18.55
C LYS A 281 29.09 -19.74 -18.91
N ALA A 282 29.14 -20.68 -19.86
CA ALA A 282 28.00 -21.49 -20.26
C ALA A 282 27.50 -22.39 -19.11
N SER A 283 28.41 -23.04 -18.37
CA SER A 283 28.06 -23.91 -17.25
C SER A 283 27.42 -23.15 -16.09
N ARG A 284 27.81 -21.88 -15.88
CA ARG A 284 27.18 -21.00 -14.90
C ARG A 284 25.75 -20.65 -15.30
N ILE A 285 25.53 -20.32 -16.56
CA ILE A 285 24.19 -20.03 -17.12
C ILE A 285 23.29 -21.28 -17.02
N ASP A 286 23.82 -22.44 -17.40
CA ASP A 286 23.11 -23.74 -17.31
C ASP A 286 22.61 -24.02 -15.89
N SER A 287 23.48 -23.85 -14.90
CA SER A 287 23.16 -24.11 -13.49
C SER A 287 22.02 -23.24 -12.96
N ILE A 288 21.96 -21.97 -13.37
CA ILE A 288 20.91 -21.04 -12.98
C ILE A 288 19.57 -21.47 -13.59
N LEU A 289 19.56 -21.69 -14.91
CA LEU A 289 18.35 -22.04 -15.63
C LEU A 289 17.81 -23.40 -15.21
N ASN A 290 18.70 -24.37 -14.95
CA ASN A 290 18.33 -25.68 -14.43
C ASN A 290 17.70 -25.58 -13.02
N TYR A 291 18.21 -24.72 -12.14
CA TYR A 291 17.59 -24.47 -10.83
C TYR A 291 16.15 -23.95 -10.97
N TYR A 292 15.92 -22.95 -11.83
CA TYR A 292 14.56 -22.42 -12.06
C TYR A 292 13.63 -23.44 -12.72
N TYR A 293 14.17 -24.27 -13.63
CA TYR A 293 13.43 -25.36 -14.24
C TYR A 293 13.00 -26.41 -13.20
N LEU A 294 13.93 -26.93 -12.40
CA LEU A 294 13.65 -27.90 -11.33
C LEU A 294 12.71 -27.35 -10.27
N SER A 295 12.78 -26.04 -10.00
CA SER A 295 11.86 -25.33 -9.10
C SER A 295 10.48 -25.06 -9.72
N LYS A 296 10.20 -25.57 -10.92
CA LYS A 296 8.96 -25.35 -11.71
C LYS A 296 8.65 -23.87 -11.98
N LYS A 297 9.66 -23.00 -11.93
CA LYS A 297 9.56 -21.56 -12.20
C LYS A 297 9.97 -21.18 -13.62
N PHE A 298 10.52 -22.12 -14.38
CA PHE A 298 10.93 -21.90 -15.77
C PHE A 298 10.56 -23.11 -16.65
N ASN A 299 9.95 -22.85 -17.81
CA ASN A 299 9.71 -23.79 -18.90
C ASN A 299 9.76 -22.94 -20.18
N GLY A 300 10.67 -23.24 -21.09
CA GLY A 300 10.99 -22.37 -22.21
C GLY A 300 12.44 -22.53 -22.65
N SER A 301 12.90 -21.62 -23.52
CA SER A 301 14.21 -21.69 -24.17
C SER A 301 15.03 -20.43 -23.85
N ALA A 302 16.35 -20.57 -23.82
CA ALA A 302 17.27 -19.48 -23.55
C ALA A 302 18.47 -19.54 -24.49
N LEU A 303 18.70 -18.43 -25.19
CA LEU A 303 19.85 -18.17 -26.05
C LEU A 303 20.65 -16.99 -25.47
N VAL A 304 21.95 -17.16 -25.29
CA VAL A 304 22.87 -16.11 -24.85
C VAL A 304 23.99 -15.98 -25.86
N GLU A 305 24.07 -14.82 -26.48
CA GLU A 305 25.13 -14.45 -27.42
C GLU A 305 25.96 -13.32 -26.83
N TYR A 306 27.29 -13.40 -26.98
CA TYR A 306 28.22 -12.36 -26.56
C TYR A 306 29.27 -12.17 -27.64
N GLU A 307 29.40 -10.93 -28.13
CA GLU A 307 30.36 -10.56 -29.19
C GLU A 307 30.27 -11.46 -30.44
N GLY A 308 29.04 -11.75 -30.91
CA GLY A 308 28.82 -12.57 -32.10
C GLY A 308 28.94 -14.07 -31.86
N LYS A 309 29.20 -14.52 -30.63
CA LYS A 309 29.37 -15.94 -30.28
C LYS A 309 28.26 -16.41 -29.37
N ILE A 310 27.61 -17.51 -29.75
CA ILE A 310 26.64 -18.20 -28.91
C ILE A 310 27.40 -18.82 -27.73
N LEU A 311 27.14 -18.32 -26.53
CA LEU A 311 27.68 -18.84 -25.27
C LEU A 311 26.79 -19.91 -24.66
N TYR A 312 25.49 -19.89 -24.97
CA TYR A 312 24.52 -20.82 -24.41
C TYR A 312 23.27 -20.89 -25.30
N ASP A 313 22.80 -22.10 -25.61
CA ASP A 313 21.54 -22.35 -26.33
C ASP A 313 20.93 -23.66 -25.80
N ARG A 314 19.88 -23.55 -24.97
CA ARG A 314 19.15 -24.71 -24.46
C ARG A 314 17.66 -24.44 -24.27
N SER A 315 16.90 -25.51 -24.37
CA SER A 315 15.46 -25.56 -24.14
C SER A 315 15.11 -26.47 -22.98
N PHE A 316 14.12 -26.09 -22.19
CA PHE A 316 13.67 -26.78 -20.98
C PHE A 316 12.18 -27.05 -21.05
N GLY A 317 11.76 -28.19 -20.51
CA GLY A 317 10.35 -28.53 -20.33
C GLY A 317 9.64 -29.02 -21.59
N LEU A 318 8.33 -28.82 -21.61
CA LEU A 318 7.43 -29.31 -22.65
C LEU A 318 6.81 -28.12 -23.39
N ALA A 319 6.82 -28.18 -24.72
CA ALA A 319 6.10 -27.26 -25.61
C ALA A 319 4.59 -27.49 -25.55
N ASP A 320 4.17 -28.75 -25.39
CA ASP A 320 2.77 -29.14 -25.23
C ASP A 320 2.68 -30.19 -24.11
N LYS A 321 1.99 -29.84 -23.02
CA LYS A 321 1.88 -30.71 -21.84
C LYS A 321 0.98 -31.92 -22.10
N ASP A 322 -0.11 -31.73 -22.84
CA ASP A 322 -1.12 -32.76 -23.08
C ASP A 322 -0.58 -33.81 -24.06
N LYS A 323 0.12 -33.34 -25.10
CA LYS A 323 0.79 -34.19 -26.08
C LYS A 323 2.17 -34.68 -25.63
N LYS A 324 2.64 -34.23 -24.46
CA LYS A 324 3.99 -34.51 -23.93
C LYS A 324 5.10 -34.17 -24.93
N LEU A 325 4.91 -33.12 -25.72
CA LEU A 325 5.89 -32.68 -26.71
C LEU A 325 6.99 -31.90 -25.99
N SER A 326 8.25 -32.32 -26.19
CA SER A 326 9.40 -31.62 -25.60
C SER A 326 9.59 -30.26 -26.24
N ASN A 327 10.05 -29.30 -25.44
CA ASN A 327 10.46 -28.00 -25.92
C ASN A 327 11.87 -28.07 -26.54
N ASP A 328 12.08 -27.40 -27.66
CA ASP A 328 13.35 -27.35 -28.38
C ASP A 328 13.65 -25.94 -28.96
N SER A 329 14.79 -25.79 -29.63
CA SER A 329 15.22 -24.51 -30.22
C SER A 329 14.34 -24.03 -31.38
N ASN A 330 13.50 -24.91 -31.94
CA ASN A 330 12.59 -24.59 -33.04
C ASN A 330 11.15 -24.32 -32.55
N THR A 331 10.92 -24.43 -31.24
CA THR A 331 9.59 -24.23 -30.67
C THR A 331 9.18 -22.76 -30.79
N MET A 332 8.02 -22.52 -31.40
CA MET A 332 7.47 -21.18 -31.56
C MET A 332 6.74 -20.71 -30.30
N PHE A 333 7.10 -19.52 -29.82
CA PHE A 333 6.47 -18.89 -28.66
C PHE A 333 5.64 -17.68 -29.07
N ARG A 334 4.54 -17.43 -28.33
CA ARG A 334 3.85 -16.15 -28.38
C ARG A 334 4.66 -15.12 -27.60
N ILE A 335 5.35 -14.22 -28.31
CA ILE A 335 6.32 -13.28 -27.73
C ILE A 335 5.71 -12.01 -27.12
N GLY A 336 4.40 -11.80 -27.27
CA GLY A 336 3.66 -10.72 -26.61
C GLY A 336 4.27 -9.33 -26.85
N SER A 337 4.56 -8.60 -25.77
CA SER A 337 5.13 -7.24 -25.87
C SER A 337 6.48 -7.15 -26.57
N ALA A 338 7.22 -8.26 -26.71
CA ALA A 338 8.44 -8.28 -27.51
C ALA A 338 8.18 -8.04 -29.02
N SER A 339 6.92 -8.05 -29.47
CA SER A 339 6.56 -7.60 -30.83
C SER A 339 6.68 -6.08 -31.02
N LYS A 340 6.59 -5.26 -29.97
CA LYS A 340 6.55 -3.79 -30.09
C LYS A 340 7.82 -3.19 -30.70
N PRO A 341 9.05 -3.60 -30.32
CA PRO A 341 10.27 -3.10 -30.96
C PRO A 341 10.30 -3.32 -32.47
N PHE A 342 9.74 -4.43 -32.98
CA PHE A 342 9.62 -4.66 -34.43
C PHE A 342 8.68 -3.67 -35.08
N THR A 343 7.52 -3.40 -34.48
CA THR A 343 6.62 -2.34 -34.96
C THR A 343 7.30 -0.96 -34.93
N SER A 344 8.01 -0.62 -33.84
CA SER A 344 8.76 0.63 -33.75
C SER A 344 9.83 0.74 -34.84
N MET A 345 10.57 -0.33 -35.12
CA MET A 345 11.55 -0.38 -36.19
C MET A 345 10.91 -0.11 -37.56
N LEU A 346 9.76 -0.75 -37.86
CA LEU A 346 9.05 -0.52 -39.12
C LEU A 346 8.58 0.94 -39.25
N ILE A 347 8.06 1.54 -38.16
CA ILE A 347 7.68 2.95 -38.16
C ILE A 347 8.89 3.86 -38.39
N MET A 348 10.03 3.56 -37.76
CA MET A 348 11.25 4.33 -37.97
C MET A 348 11.81 4.18 -39.39
N GLN A 349 11.73 3.00 -40.00
CA GLN A 349 12.09 2.80 -41.41
C GLN A 349 11.22 3.66 -42.33
N LEU A 350 9.91 3.68 -42.11
CA LEU A 350 8.98 4.55 -42.86
C LEU A 350 9.30 6.03 -42.68
N ALA A 351 9.72 6.44 -41.46
CA ALA A 351 10.15 7.80 -41.19
C ALA A 351 11.43 8.16 -41.96
N MET A 352 12.42 7.25 -41.98
CA MET A 352 13.67 7.41 -42.74
C MET A 352 13.43 7.48 -44.26
N GLU A 353 12.42 6.77 -44.75
CA GLU A 353 11.98 6.82 -46.15
C GLU A 353 11.12 8.04 -46.48
N ASN A 354 10.92 8.97 -45.53
CA ASN A 354 10.05 10.14 -45.65
C ASN A 354 8.59 9.81 -45.99
N LYS A 355 8.13 8.58 -45.70
CA LYS A 355 6.73 8.15 -45.89
C LYS A 355 5.83 8.63 -44.74
N LEU A 356 6.42 8.92 -43.59
CA LEU A 356 5.77 9.57 -42.46
C LEU A 356 6.75 10.43 -41.66
N SER A 357 6.25 11.34 -40.83
CA SER A 357 7.03 11.97 -39.76
C SER A 357 6.57 11.43 -38.40
N ILE A 358 7.50 11.18 -37.47
CA ILE A 358 7.12 10.79 -36.10
C ILE A 358 6.38 11.91 -35.35
N SER A 359 6.52 13.16 -35.80
CA SER A 359 5.77 14.30 -35.27
C SER A 359 4.37 14.42 -35.87
N ASP A 360 4.01 13.60 -36.87
CA ASP A 360 2.67 13.59 -37.41
C ASP A 360 1.67 13.09 -36.37
N SER A 361 0.47 13.67 -36.40
CA SER A 361 -0.68 13.20 -35.64
C SER A 361 -1.18 11.86 -36.21
N ALA A 362 -1.56 10.92 -35.35
CA ALA A 362 -2.07 9.61 -35.73
C ALA A 362 -3.32 9.72 -36.62
N GLY A 363 -4.14 10.76 -36.42
CA GLY A 363 -5.34 11.05 -37.22
C GLY A 363 -5.04 11.35 -38.69
N ARG A 364 -3.80 11.75 -39.03
CA ARG A 364 -3.34 11.88 -40.42
C ARG A 364 -3.38 10.55 -41.17
N TYR A 365 -3.08 9.45 -40.48
CA TYR A 365 -3.02 8.10 -41.04
C TYR A 365 -4.24 7.25 -40.71
N LEU A 366 -4.96 7.60 -39.63
CA LEU A 366 -6.15 6.91 -39.16
C LEU A 366 -7.33 7.90 -39.03
N PRO A 367 -7.95 8.30 -40.16
CA PRO A 367 -9.09 9.21 -40.14
C PRO A 367 -10.23 8.64 -39.27
N GLY A 368 -10.76 9.47 -38.36
CA GLY A 368 -11.84 9.08 -37.43
C GLY A 368 -11.36 8.35 -36.17
N TYR A 369 -10.06 8.17 -35.96
CA TYR A 369 -9.54 7.62 -34.72
C TYR A 369 -9.78 8.58 -33.54
N VAL A 370 -10.34 8.07 -32.45
CA VAL A 370 -10.79 8.87 -31.29
C VAL A 370 -9.66 9.62 -30.58
N HIS A 371 -8.42 9.15 -30.75
CA HIS A 371 -7.21 9.80 -30.24
C HIS A 371 -6.35 10.35 -31.39
N GLY A 372 -6.96 10.77 -32.50
CA GLY A 372 -6.24 11.22 -33.69
C GLY A 372 -5.19 12.32 -33.42
N GLN A 373 -5.39 13.16 -32.41
CA GLN A 373 -4.48 14.25 -32.03
C GLN A 373 -3.12 13.80 -31.48
N VAL A 374 -2.98 12.54 -31.03
CA VAL A 374 -1.71 12.05 -30.47
C VAL A 374 -0.66 11.91 -31.58
N THR A 375 0.60 12.25 -31.30
CA THR A 375 1.67 12.08 -32.30
C THR A 375 2.14 10.63 -32.36
N ILE A 376 2.73 10.23 -33.49
CA ILE A 376 3.37 8.91 -33.63
C ILE A 376 4.47 8.74 -32.57
N GLU A 377 5.25 9.79 -32.29
CA GLU A 377 6.25 9.80 -31.22
C GLU A 377 5.65 9.50 -29.84
N GLN A 378 4.53 10.12 -29.48
CA GLN A 378 3.82 9.84 -28.22
C GLN A 378 3.34 8.38 -28.14
N LEU A 379 2.97 7.77 -29.27
CA LEU A 379 2.61 6.35 -29.30
C LEU A 379 3.83 5.44 -29.09
N LEU A 380 4.94 5.72 -29.78
CA LEU A 380 6.20 4.96 -29.67
C LEU A 380 6.82 5.04 -28.27
N THR A 381 6.62 6.15 -27.58
CA THR A 381 7.20 6.44 -26.25
C THR A 381 6.24 6.20 -25.09
N HIS A 382 5.03 5.69 -25.36
CA HIS A 382 3.99 5.46 -24.34
C HIS A 382 3.55 6.73 -23.58
N GLN A 383 3.57 7.90 -24.23
CA GLN A 383 3.17 9.19 -23.68
C GLN A 383 1.82 9.71 -24.23
N SER A 384 1.11 8.90 -25.02
CA SER A 384 -0.15 9.29 -25.66
C SER A 384 -1.32 9.50 -24.69
N GLY A 385 -1.21 9.06 -23.43
CA GLY A 385 -2.29 9.10 -22.45
C GLY A 385 -3.44 8.11 -22.75
N ILE A 386 -3.31 7.26 -23.76
CA ILE A 386 -4.32 6.25 -24.11
C ILE A 386 -4.33 5.15 -23.03
N PRO A 387 -5.47 4.89 -22.39
CA PRO A 387 -5.57 3.87 -21.36
C PRO A 387 -5.24 2.46 -21.85
N ASN A 388 -4.70 1.65 -20.95
CA ASN A 388 -4.55 0.22 -21.21
C ASN A 388 -5.92 -0.47 -21.16
N TYR A 389 -6.26 -1.22 -22.21
CA TYR A 389 -7.52 -1.96 -22.34
C TYR A 389 -7.68 -3.09 -21.32
N THR A 390 -6.62 -3.51 -20.61
CA THR A 390 -6.71 -4.49 -19.51
C THR A 390 -7.11 -3.86 -18.17
N ASN A 391 -7.13 -2.52 -18.08
CA ASN A 391 -7.62 -1.82 -16.91
C ASN A 391 -9.11 -1.55 -17.11
N ASN A 392 -9.97 -2.33 -16.45
CA ASN A 392 -11.39 -2.04 -16.38
C ASN A 392 -11.58 -0.73 -15.60
N TYR A 393 -12.14 0.29 -16.27
CA TYR A 393 -12.60 1.53 -15.65
C TYR A 393 -13.98 1.35 -15.01
#